data_AF-A0A847VMG1-F1
#
_entry.id   AF-A0A847VMG1-F1
#
_cell.length_a   1.000
_cell.length_b   1.000
_cell.length_c   1.000
_cell.angle_alpha   90.00
_cell.angle_beta   90.00
_cell.angle_gamma   90.00
#
_symmetry.space_group_name_H-M   'P 1'
#
loop_
_entity.id
_entity.type
_entity.pdbx_description
1 polymer ?
#
loop_
_entity_poly.entity_id
_entity_poly.type
_entity_poly.pdbx_seq_one_letter_code
_entity_poly.pdbx_strand_id
1 'polypeptide(L)' 'MKFDKEFDASGLACPLPIVKTKKSLADMASGQVLRV' A
#
# COMPACT_ATOMS: atom_id res chain seq x y z
N MET A 1 -5.63 -12.00 -9.91
CA MET A 1 -4.38 -11.22 -9.80
C MET A 1 -3.67 -11.64 -8.52
N LYS A 2 -2.39 -12.02 -8.59
CA LYS A 2 -1.59 -12.35 -7.40
C LYS A 2 -1.02 -11.04 -6.84
N PHE A 3 -1.19 -10.81 -5.54
CA PHE A 3 -0.61 -9.68 -4.83
C PHE A 3 0.13 -10.22 -3.60
N ASP A 4 1.16 -9.49 -3.16
CA ASP A 4 2.03 -9.90 -2.06
C ASP A 4 1.61 -9.27 -0.74
N LYS A 5 1.02 -8.07 -0.81
CA LYS A 5 0.57 -7.30 0.36
C LYS A 5 -0.70 -6.54 0.01
N GLU A 6 -1.62 -6.41 0.96
CA GLU A 6 -2.87 -5.65 0.81
C GLU A 6 -3.10 -4.78 2.05
N PHE A 7 -3.64 -3.59 1.86
CA PHE A 7 -4.25 -2.82 2.95
C PHE A 7 -5.40 -1.98 2.41
N ASP A 8 -6.43 -1.77 3.23
CA ASP A 8 -7.57 -0.94 2.85
C ASP A 8 -7.27 0.55 3.08
N ALA A 9 -7.41 1.36 2.03
CA ALA A 9 -7.34 2.81 2.10
C ALA A 9 -8.71 3.50 2.14
N SER A 10 -9.81 2.74 2.16
CA SER A 10 -11.17 3.29 2.19
C SER A 10 -11.43 4.10 3.46
N GLY A 11 -12.07 5.26 3.32
CA GLY A 11 -12.37 6.15 4.44
C GLY A 11 -11.18 6.95 4.96
N LEU A 12 -9.98 6.80 4.39
CA LEU A 12 -8.83 7.64 4.71
C LEU A 12 -8.89 8.97 3.94
N ALA A 13 -8.84 10.08 4.67
CA ALA A 13 -8.73 11.41 4.07
C ALA A 13 -7.30 11.71 3.63
N CYS A 14 -7.15 12.50 2.56
CA CYS A 14 -5.85 13.05 2.16
C CYS A 14 -5.19 13.77 3.36
N PRO A 15 -3.91 13.51 3.67
CA PRO A 15 -2.88 12.80 2.89
C PRO A 15 -2.65 11.32 3.28
N LEU A 16 -3.50 10.76 4.15
CA LEU A 16 -3.26 9.47 4.79
C LEU A 16 -3.11 8.28 3.83
N PRO A 17 -3.87 8.14 2.72
CA PRO A 17 -3.67 7.06 1.76
C PRO A 17 -2.22 7.02 1.25
N ILE A 18 -1.69 8.17 0.85
CA ILE A 18 -0.35 8.29 0.27
C ILE A 18 0.72 7.92 1.30
N VAL A 19 0.60 8.43 2.53
CA VAL A 19 1.57 8.15 3.60
C VAL A 19 1.59 6.66 3.95
N LYS A 20 0.41 6.03 4.04
CA LYS A 20 0.32 4.59 4.32
C LYS A 20 0.84 3.76 3.16
N THR A 21 0.53 4.09 1.91
CA THR A 21 1.10 3.41 0.74
C THR A 21 2.62 3.48 0.76
N LYS A 22 3.18 4.67 1.01
CA LYS A 22 4.65 4.85 1.08
C LYS A 22 5.27 4.02 2.19
N LYS A 23 4.64 3.97 3.36
CA LYS A 23 5.10 3.14 4.48
C LYS A 23 5.06 1.65 4.10
N SER A 24 3.96 1.19 3.49
CA SER A 24 3.82 -0.20 3.06
C SER A 24 4.86 -0.60 2.01
N LEU A 25 5.21 0.30 1.08
CA LEU A 25 6.22 0.10 0.04
C LEU A 25 7.66 0.06 0.60
N ALA A 26 7.94 0.79 1.69
CA ALA A 26 9.28 0.81 2.29
C ALA A 26 9.73 -0.57 2.79
N ASP A 27 8.78 -1.42 3.19
CA ASP A 27 9.03 -2.78 3.68
C ASP A 27 8.97 -3.83 2.56
N MET A 28 8.80 -3.43 1.29
CA MET A 28 8.62 -4.35 0.16
C MET A 28 9.89 -4.47 -0.69
N ALA A 29 10.10 -5.68 -1.21
CA ALA A 29 11.14 -5.93 -2.19
C ALA A 29 10.69 -5.53 -3.60
N SER A 30 11.66 -5.25 -4.48
CA SER A 30 11.38 -4.98 -5.89
C SER A 30 10.66 -6.16 -6.54
N GLY A 31 9.64 -5.86 -7.35
CA GLY A 31 8.83 -6.87 -8.04
C GLY A 31 7.61 -7.37 -7.25
N GLN A 32 7.46 -6.98 -5.97
CA GLN A 32 6.25 -7.28 -5.21
C GLN A 32 5.10 -6.33 -5.55
N VAL A 33 3.87 -6.85 -5.54
CA VAL A 33 2.65 -6.12 -5.87
C VAL A 33 1.86 -5.79 -4.61
N LEU A 34 1.64 -4.49 -4.38
CA LEU A 34 0.82 -3.97 -3.29
C LEU A 34 -0.59 -3.67 -3.78
N ARG A 35 -1.60 -4.24 -3.12
CA ARG A 35 -3.02 -3.92 -3.33
C ARG A 35 -3.47 -2.91 -2.27
N VAL A 36 -4.21 -1.89 -2.69
CA VAL A 36 -4.63 -0.74 -1.88
C VAL A 36 -6.14 -0.53 -2.02
#